data_AF-A0A061AW13-F1
#
_entry.id   AF-A0A061AW13-F1
#
_cell.length_a   1.000
_cell.length_b   1.000
_cell.length_c   1.000
_cell.angle_alpha   90.00
_cell.angle_beta   90.00
_cell.angle_gamma   90.00
#
_symmetry.space_group_name_H-M   'P 1'
#
loop_
_entity.id
_entity.type
_entity.pdbx_description
1 polymer ?
#
loop_
_entity_poly.entity_id
_entity_poly.type
_entity_poly.pdbx_seq_one_letter_code
_entity_poly.pdbx_strand_id
1 'polypeptide(L)'
;MFRKDPQIKALSNLKSSERRRMLSTITELYALPTGLTKECEERIVPSIVKQTTFKSIKGYTGTIYTDEAQTPIWFKTKDSELIPTVYTLWKAPFILPIVKTHPHVIEVLEGGADLMLPGSVPPFPERCLKGRIVAVASTHKPDVVMAVGRACLDLAPLERTIGTKGVAVEVYHTNGDMLYQLAKQKIRVPEEVDTEIQFKPDEPEVETETIQEEAEVHTTQEEVREVREVREEEPVVEKLAEEVATLTTEDVDHFFKRSLMQTLTQPPELVLPLQASTFMNHIVNNLSSDDNSIQMKKTSWKKSAKFLKAMEKDGFLKLKGKGDDITVVSAATKDNNEELKNFVPHKVKKSKPAGAKPSSKTNSSQLILTKYYKPTSPVRPILNDLDMNYTAFYTSNEVKDLINKYIAKHELVNPKNKKMILCDDLLKSFMQGKEASQGRDKIMDPILKKFSEHYKITNPDDPDSPENSEPPRKGAVPQVKIITETKIGRKLITRVSNFEAFGIDPEQLSSELKVRCSGSSTIGQNVQNPKLVEVTVQGPHSKIVIDLLTKKYGLHTTWISFEDKSKGKKKK
;
A
#
# COMPACT_ATOMS: atom_id res chain seq x y z
N MET A 1 -2.88 -27.74 -2.68
CA MET A 1 -4.26 -27.95 -2.16
C MET A 1 -5.25 -26.84 -2.58
N PHE A 2 -4.90 -25.55 -2.49
CA PHE A 2 -5.82 -24.41 -2.68
C PHE A 2 -5.72 -23.73 -4.06
N ARG A 3 -5.52 -24.50 -5.13
CA ARG A 3 -5.43 -23.95 -6.51
C ARG A 3 -6.74 -23.32 -7.00
N LYS A 4 -7.88 -23.77 -6.48
CA LYS A 4 -9.21 -23.23 -6.78
C LYS A 4 -9.88 -22.81 -5.48
N ASP A 5 -10.83 -21.89 -5.62
CA ASP A 5 -11.50 -21.23 -4.50
C ASP A 5 -12.10 -22.27 -3.53
N PRO A 6 -11.62 -22.31 -2.27
CA PRO A 6 -12.22 -23.13 -1.24
C PRO A 6 -13.57 -22.54 -0.83
N GLN A 7 -14.66 -23.30 -0.96
CA GLN A 7 -15.95 -22.86 -0.44
C GLN A 7 -15.89 -22.84 1.09
N ILE A 8 -15.96 -21.63 1.66
CA ILE A 8 -15.80 -21.36 3.09
C ILE A 8 -17.14 -21.02 3.72
N LYS A 9 -17.39 -21.53 4.93
CA LYS A 9 -18.56 -21.18 5.74
C LYS A 9 -18.31 -19.94 6.60
N ALA A 10 -19.35 -19.45 7.28
CA ALA A 10 -19.20 -18.35 8.24
C ALA A 10 -18.11 -18.63 9.29
N LEU A 11 -17.31 -17.62 9.60
CA LEU A 11 -16.25 -17.67 10.60
C LEU A 11 -16.85 -17.70 12.02
N SER A 12 -16.29 -18.55 12.89
CA SER A 12 -16.63 -18.62 14.31
C SER A 12 -15.40 -18.34 15.17
N ASN A 13 -15.58 -17.68 16.31
CA ASN A 13 -14.47 -17.42 17.23
C ASN A 13 -14.04 -18.73 17.92
N LEU A 14 -12.74 -18.95 18.00
CA LEU A 14 -12.14 -20.06 18.74
C LEU A 14 -12.11 -19.72 20.24
N LYS A 15 -12.44 -20.69 21.11
CA LYS A 15 -12.41 -20.46 22.56
C LYS A 15 -10.96 -20.33 23.05
N SER A 16 -10.75 -19.59 24.12
CA SER A 16 -9.41 -19.40 24.72
C SER A 16 -8.76 -20.73 25.16
N SER A 17 -9.56 -21.69 25.67
CA SER A 17 -9.10 -23.03 26.01
C SER A 17 -8.67 -23.85 24.78
N GLU A 18 -9.40 -23.74 23.67
CA GLU A 18 -9.07 -24.39 22.39
C GLU A 18 -7.82 -23.78 21.76
N ARG A 19 -7.63 -22.46 21.87
CA ARG A 19 -6.40 -21.76 21.45
C ARG A 19 -5.19 -22.29 22.21
N ARG A 20 -5.25 -22.40 23.53
CA ARG A 20 -4.13 -22.93 24.35
C ARG A 20 -3.80 -24.37 23.99
N ARG A 21 -4.82 -25.21 23.77
CA ARG A 21 -4.62 -26.59 23.29
C ARG A 21 -3.93 -26.61 21.93
N MET A 22 -4.36 -25.76 20.99
CA MET A 22 -3.73 -25.64 19.68
C MET A 22 -2.25 -25.27 19.77
N LEU A 23 -1.89 -24.31 20.62
CA LEU A 23 -0.50 -23.93 20.84
C LEU A 23 0.34 -25.08 21.42
N SER A 24 -0.18 -25.81 22.42
CA SER A 24 0.47 -27.02 22.97
C SER A 24 0.72 -28.06 21.87
N THR A 25 -0.33 -28.38 21.10
CA THR A 25 -0.23 -29.34 19.99
C THR A 25 0.80 -28.90 18.94
N ILE A 26 0.87 -27.61 18.59
CA ILE A 26 1.85 -27.09 17.63
C ILE A 26 3.28 -27.21 18.19
N THR A 27 3.47 -26.89 19.47
CA THR A 27 4.77 -26.95 20.15
C THR A 27 5.31 -28.39 20.16
N GLU A 28 4.45 -29.35 20.49
CA GLU A 28 4.77 -30.79 20.47
C GLU A 28 5.04 -31.30 19.04
N LEU A 29 4.16 -30.98 18.09
CA LEU A 29 4.20 -31.54 16.74
C LEU A 29 5.43 -31.08 15.94
N TYR A 30 5.79 -29.81 16.09
CA TYR A 30 6.94 -29.20 15.43
C TYR A 30 8.22 -29.23 16.26
N ALA A 31 8.17 -29.75 17.50
CA ALA A 31 9.29 -29.74 18.44
C ALA A 31 9.88 -28.33 18.59
N LEU A 32 9.01 -27.35 18.88
CA LEU A 32 9.44 -25.98 19.16
C LEU A 32 10.09 -25.91 20.54
N PRO A 33 11.04 -25.00 20.78
CA PRO A 33 11.68 -24.92 22.09
C PRO A 33 10.67 -24.51 23.18
N THR A 34 10.84 -25.08 24.36
CA THR A 34 10.07 -24.73 25.56
C THR A 34 10.50 -23.36 26.09
N GLY A 35 9.59 -22.59 26.71
CA GLY A 35 9.93 -21.29 27.31
C GLY A 35 9.86 -20.08 26.37
N LEU A 36 9.15 -20.17 25.24
CA LEU A 36 8.90 -19.03 24.35
C LEU A 36 8.26 -17.85 25.10
N THR A 37 8.66 -16.62 24.78
CA THR A 37 8.01 -15.41 25.28
C THR A 37 6.55 -15.33 24.81
N LYS A 38 5.70 -14.59 25.54
CA LYS A 38 4.31 -14.35 25.12
C LYS A 38 4.22 -13.74 23.72
N GLU A 39 5.19 -12.90 23.36
CA GLU A 39 5.27 -12.30 22.02
C GLU A 39 5.51 -13.36 20.94
N CYS A 40 6.42 -14.31 21.16
CA CYS A 40 6.66 -15.41 20.24
C CYS A 40 5.44 -16.36 20.13
N GLU A 41 4.75 -16.63 21.24
CA GLU A 41 3.50 -17.41 21.22
C GLU A 41 2.41 -16.72 20.37
N GLU A 42 2.31 -15.39 20.46
CA GLU A 42 1.37 -14.59 19.65
C GLU A 42 1.75 -14.52 18.18
N ARG A 43 3.05 -14.61 17.83
CA ARG A 43 3.50 -14.78 16.44
C ARG A 43 3.04 -16.11 15.84
N ILE A 44 3.04 -17.18 16.64
CA ILE A 44 2.63 -18.54 16.22
C ILE A 44 1.11 -18.66 16.13
N VAL A 45 0.39 -18.32 17.22
CA VAL A 45 -1.08 -18.20 17.17
C VAL A 45 -1.53 -16.92 17.89
N PRO A 46 -2.15 -15.96 17.16
CA PRO A 46 -2.62 -14.69 17.71
C PRO A 46 -3.60 -14.86 18.88
N SER A 47 -3.77 -13.80 19.68
CA SER A 47 -4.68 -13.77 20.83
C SER A 47 -6.13 -14.07 20.45
N ILE A 48 -6.59 -13.57 19.30
CA ILE A 48 -7.92 -13.80 18.74
C ILE A 48 -7.78 -14.63 17.46
N VAL A 49 -8.33 -15.84 17.49
CA VAL A 49 -8.38 -16.76 16.34
C VAL A 49 -9.83 -17.03 15.99
N LYS A 50 -10.15 -16.93 14.70
CA LYS A 50 -11.42 -17.37 14.11
C LYS A 50 -11.18 -18.65 13.32
N GLN A 51 -12.11 -19.59 13.38
CA GLN A 51 -12.06 -20.82 12.59
C GLN A 51 -13.21 -20.87 11.59
N THR A 52 -12.97 -21.55 10.47
CA THR A 52 -14.00 -21.86 9.49
C THR A 52 -13.74 -23.22 8.84
N THR A 53 -14.80 -23.84 8.34
CA THR A 53 -14.67 -25.09 7.57
C THR A 53 -14.64 -24.78 6.09
N PHE A 54 -13.76 -25.47 5.37
CA PHE A 54 -13.64 -25.34 3.92
C PHE A 54 -13.92 -26.65 3.21
N LYS A 55 -14.44 -26.54 1.98
CA LYS A 55 -14.54 -27.65 1.03
C LYS A 55 -13.88 -27.23 -0.28
N SER A 56 -12.80 -27.93 -0.63
CA SER A 56 -12.13 -27.77 -1.91
C SER A 56 -12.89 -28.51 -3.01
N ILE A 57 -12.83 -27.98 -4.23
CA ILE A 57 -13.36 -28.64 -5.44
C ILE A 57 -12.67 -29.99 -5.69
N LYS A 58 -11.44 -30.18 -5.20
CA LYS A 58 -10.71 -31.45 -5.25
C LYS A 58 -11.19 -32.49 -4.20
N GLY A 59 -12.22 -32.18 -3.41
CA GLY A 59 -12.78 -33.09 -2.42
C GLY A 59 -12.19 -32.96 -1.01
N TYR A 60 -11.12 -32.17 -0.82
CA TYR A 60 -10.57 -31.92 0.51
C TYR A 60 -11.58 -31.17 1.38
N THR A 61 -11.76 -31.66 2.61
CA THR A 61 -12.55 -30.97 3.64
C THR A 61 -11.70 -30.79 4.87
N GLY A 62 -11.81 -29.62 5.49
CA GLY A 62 -10.94 -29.26 6.60
C GLY A 62 -11.35 -27.99 7.30
N THR A 63 -10.47 -27.51 8.17
CA THR A 63 -10.63 -26.29 8.95
C THR A 63 -9.49 -25.33 8.62
N ILE A 64 -9.83 -24.06 8.36
CA ILE A 64 -8.89 -22.96 8.27
C ILE A 64 -9.05 -22.11 9.53
N TYR A 65 -7.93 -21.72 10.11
CA TYR A 65 -7.84 -20.79 11.21
C TYR A 65 -7.32 -19.46 10.67
N THR A 66 -7.92 -18.36 11.12
CA THR A 66 -7.63 -16.99 10.69
C THR A 66 -7.46 -16.09 11.91
N ASP A 67 -6.71 -15.01 11.76
CA ASP A 67 -6.61 -13.96 12.78
C ASP A 67 -7.86 -13.05 12.81
N GLU A 68 -7.82 -12.01 13.64
CA GLU A 68 -8.91 -11.03 13.74
C GLU A 68 -9.19 -10.33 12.40
N ALA A 69 -8.13 -10.04 11.63
CA ALA A 69 -8.13 -9.39 10.32
C ALA A 69 -8.51 -10.35 9.16
N GLN A 70 -8.90 -11.59 9.48
CA GLN A 70 -9.22 -12.65 8.51
C GLN A 70 -8.03 -13.08 7.64
N THR A 71 -6.80 -12.91 8.13
CA THR A 71 -5.60 -13.49 7.53
C THR A 71 -5.50 -14.96 7.92
N PRO A 72 -5.35 -15.90 6.96
CA PRO A 72 -5.18 -17.31 7.27
C PRO A 72 -3.86 -17.57 7.99
N ILE A 73 -3.92 -18.26 9.13
CA ILE A 73 -2.76 -18.59 9.97
C ILE A 73 -2.40 -20.08 9.90
N TRP A 74 -3.40 -20.96 10.01
CA TRP A 74 -3.20 -22.40 10.04
C TRP A 74 -4.34 -23.09 9.29
N PHE A 75 -4.09 -24.26 8.75
CA PHE A 75 -5.14 -25.10 8.18
C PHE A 75 -4.89 -26.57 8.48
N LYS A 76 -5.95 -27.36 8.51
CA LYS A 76 -5.87 -28.82 8.61
C LYS A 76 -6.96 -29.45 7.76
N THR A 77 -6.68 -30.63 7.23
CA THR A 77 -7.72 -31.52 6.68
C THR A 77 -8.19 -32.50 7.75
N LYS A 78 -9.17 -33.35 7.44
CA LYS A 78 -9.65 -34.37 8.39
C LYS A 78 -8.56 -35.35 8.83
N ASP A 79 -7.65 -35.67 7.92
CA ASP A 79 -6.64 -36.71 8.11
C ASP A 79 -5.20 -36.15 8.21
N SER A 80 -5.05 -34.81 8.25
CA SER A 80 -3.75 -34.16 8.35
C SER A 80 -3.54 -33.47 9.69
N GLU A 81 -2.27 -33.28 10.03
CA GLU A 81 -1.84 -32.38 11.09
C GLU A 81 -2.16 -30.90 10.79
N LEU A 82 -1.93 -30.03 11.79
CA LEU A 82 -2.04 -28.58 11.66
C LEU A 82 -0.87 -28.05 10.84
N ILE A 83 -1.15 -27.43 9.71
CA ILE A 83 -0.16 -26.93 8.75
C ILE A 83 -0.17 -25.39 8.78
N PRO A 84 0.99 -24.73 8.93
CA PRO A 84 1.05 -23.27 8.93
C PRO A 84 0.86 -22.73 7.52
N THR A 85 0.30 -21.53 7.41
CA THR A 85 0.26 -20.77 6.15
C THR A 85 1.58 -20.05 5.91
N VAL A 86 1.79 -19.54 4.69
CA VAL A 86 2.96 -18.69 4.40
C VAL A 86 2.97 -17.45 5.30
N TYR A 87 1.80 -16.89 5.64
CA TYR A 87 1.68 -15.74 6.54
C TYR A 87 2.20 -16.02 7.95
N THR A 88 1.94 -17.21 8.49
CA THR A 88 2.47 -17.60 9.81
C THR A 88 3.97 -17.81 9.75
N LEU A 89 4.47 -18.42 8.68
CA LEU A 89 5.92 -18.64 8.50
C LEU A 89 6.69 -17.35 8.26
N TRP A 90 6.05 -16.30 7.75
CA TRP A 90 6.64 -14.95 7.68
C TRP A 90 6.68 -14.23 9.03
N LYS A 91 5.94 -14.70 10.04
CA LYS A 91 6.03 -14.18 11.41
C LYS A 91 6.90 -15.04 12.31
N ALA A 92 6.96 -16.34 12.01
CA ALA A 92 7.67 -17.35 12.77
C ALA A 92 8.30 -18.39 11.80
N PRO A 93 9.40 -18.04 11.12
CA PRO A 93 10.04 -18.91 10.13
C PRO A 93 10.66 -20.17 10.78
N PHE A 94 11.01 -20.09 12.06
CA PHE A 94 11.64 -21.17 12.82
C PHE A 94 10.76 -22.42 13.05
N ILE A 95 9.45 -22.34 12.74
CA ILE A 95 8.52 -23.45 12.93
C ILE A 95 8.90 -24.66 12.05
N LEU A 96 9.21 -24.40 10.77
CA LEU A 96 9.44 -25.43 9.77
C LEU A 96 10.87 -25.37 9.22
N PRO A 97 11.48 -26.53 8.87
CA PRO A 97 12.70 -26.53 8.10
C PRO A 97 12.44 -26.05 6.66
N ILE A 98 13.37 -25.28 6.12
CA ILE A 98 13.25 -24.64 4.80
C ILE A 98 14.07 -25.41 3.75
N VAL A 99 13.40 -25.83 2.68
CA VAL A 99 13.99 -26.43 1.48
C VAL A 99 14.22 -25.33 0.44
N LYS A 100 15.48 -25.18 0.00
CA LYS A 100 15.86 -24.16 -0.98
C LYS A 100 15.57 -24.65 -2.41
N THR A 101 15.12 -23.75 -3.28
CA THR A 101 14.85 -24.03 -4.70
C THR A 101 15.23 -22.86 -5.61
N HIS A 102 15.42 -23.11 -6.90
CA HIS A 102 15.73 -22.07 -7.87
C HIS A 102 14.52 -21.15 -8.13
N PRO A 103 14.73 -19.85 -8.44
CA PRO A 103 13.63 -18.90 -8.65
C PRO A 103 12.63 -19.31 -9.73
N HIS A 104 13.10 -19.88 -10.84
CA HIS A 104 12.23 -20.32 -11.92
C HIS A 104 11.27 -21.43 -11.48
N VAL A 105 11.66 -22.24 -10.49
CA VAL A 105 10.81 -23.30 -9.95
C VAL A 105 9.69 -22.70 -9.09
N ILE A 106 9.93 -21.58 -8.40
CA ILE A 106 8.89 -20.89 -7.60
C ILE A 106 7.69 -20.49 -8.47
N GLU A 107 7.92 -19.94 -9.66
CA GLU A 107 6.85 -19.59 -10.61
C GLU A 107 6.00 -20.81 -11.01
N VAL A 108 6.64 -21.98 -11.11
CA VAL A 108 5.98 -23.25 -11.41
C VAL A 108 5.19 -23.77 -10.19
N LEU A 109 5.73 -23.59 -8.99
CA LEU A 109 5.07 -23.94 -7.73
C LEU A 109 3.80 -23.10 -7.51
N GLU A 110 3.84 -21.80 -7.81
CA GLU A 110 2.67 -20.90 -7.78
C GLU A 110 1.53 -21.40 -8.69
N GLY A 111 1.88 -22.10 -9.78
CA GLY A 111 0.93 -22.82 -10.65
C GLY A 111 0.23 -24.03 -9.99
N GLY A 112 0.65 -24.41 -8.78
CA GLY A 112 0.16 -25.54 -8.01
C GLY A 112 0.79 -26.88 -8.41
N ALA A 113 2.04 -26.86 -8.88
CA ALA A 113 2.86 -28.04 -9.12
C ALA A 113 3.62 -28.47 -7.85
N ASP A 114 4.04 -29.73 -7.81
CA ASP A 114 4.89 -30.25 -6.73
C ASP A 114 6.37 -29.96 -6.99
N LEU A 115 7.16 -29.88 -5.91
CA LEU A 115 8.61 -29.68 -6.03
C LEU A 115 9.28 -31.00 -6.38
N MET A 116 9.85 -31.08 -7.58
CA MET A 116 10.66 -32.22 -8.01
C MET A 116 12.07 -32.15 -7.42
N LEU A 117 12.67 -33.31 -7.14
CA LEU A 117 14.00 -33.40 -6.53
C LEU A 117 15.09 -32.62 -7.30
N PRO A 118 15.16 -32.63 -8.64
CA PRO A 118 16.15 -31.80 -9.37
C PRO A 118 15.97 -30.29 -9.22
N GLY A 119 14.77 -29.84 -8.81
CA GLY A 119 14.50 -28.42 -8.58
C GLY A 119 14.98 -27.94 -7.22
N SER A 120 15.21 -28.84 -6.26
CA SER A 120 15.67 -28.49 -4.93
C SER A 120 17.19 -28.38 -4.85
N VAL A 121 17.66 -27.51 -3.96
CA VAL A 121 19.07 -27.12 -3.81
C VAL A 121 19.56 -27.56 -2.43
N PRO A 122 20.51 -28.51 -2.34
CA PRO A 122 21.16 -28.89 -1.08
C PRO A 122 22.10 -27.77 -0.57
N PRO A 123 22.51 -27.76 0.72
CA PRO A 123 22.19 -28.76 1.76
C PRO A 123 20.78 -28.60 2.34
N PHE A 124 20.16 -29.73 2.71
CA PHE A 124 18.84 -29.78 3.34
C PHE A 124 18.96 -29.81 4.87
N PRO A 125 18.09 -29.14 5.62
CA PRO A 125 18.04 -29.27 7.07
C PRO A 125 17.79 -30.71 7.53
N GLU A 126 18.38 -31.14 8.64
CA GLU A 126 18.23 -32.50 9.19
C GLU A 126 16.77 -32.87 9.50
N ARG A 127 15.93 -31.87 9.80
CA ARG A 127 14.49 -32.03 10.06
C ARG A 127 13.68 -32.33 8.78
N CYS A 128 14.27 -32.27 7.59
CA CYS A 128 13.60 -32.56 6.31
C CYS A 128 13.51 -34.06 6.00
N LEU A 129 12.82 -34.79 6.90
CA LEU A 129 12.59 -36.22 6.78
C LEU A 129 11.27 -36.52 6.03
N LYS A 130 11.20 -37.72 5.44
CA LYS A 130 10.00 -38.20 4.75
C LYS A 130 8.77 -38.13 5.66
N GLY A 131 7.71 -37.53 5.14
CA GLY A 131 6.41 -37.43 5.79
C GLY A 131 6.24 -36.21 6.69
N ARG A 132 7.30 -35.42 6.94
CA ARG A 132 7.22 -34.16 7.71
C ARG A 132 6.78 -32.99 6.82
N ILE A 133 6.17 -31.98 7.44
CA ILE A 133 5.88 -30.71 6.78
C ILE A 133 7.16 -29.89 6.67
N VAL A 134 7.36 -29.30 5.50
CA VAL A 134 8.53 -28.48 5.18
C VAL A 134 8.08 -27.19 4.49
N ALA A 135 8.86 -26.13 4.68
CA ALA A 135 8.73 -24.88 3.96
C ALA A 135 9.63 -24.90 2.71
N VAL A 136 9.26 -24.16 1.67
CA VAL A 136 10.04 -24.01 0.44
C VAL A 136 10.31 -22.53 0.20
N ALA A 137 11.58 -22.18 -0.02
CA ALA A 137 12.02 -20.81 -0.26
C ALA A 137 12.99 -20.72 -1.46
N SER A 138 13.10 -19.54 -2.04
CA SER A 138 14.01 -19.27 -3.16
C SER A 138 15.45 -19.15 -2.67
N THR A 139 16.43 -19.56 -3.49
CA THR A 139 17.85 -19.30 -3.20
C THR A 139 18.20 -17.81 -3.11
N HIS A 140 17.41 -16.92 -3.72
CA HIS A 140 17.64 -15.47 -3.63
C HIS A 140 17.18 -14.87 -2.30
N LYS A 141 16.15 -15.47 -1.69
CA LYS A 141 15.55 -15.04 -0.42
C LYS A 141 15.27 -16.29 0.42
N PRO A 142 16.28 -16.84 1.12
CA PRO A 142 16.17 -18.13 1.80
C PRO A 142 15.23 -18.10 3.00
N ASP A 143 15.05 -16.93 3.63
CA ASP A 143 14.23 -16.78 4.85
C ASP A 143 12.75 -16.52 4.54
N VAL A 144 12.44 -16.22 3.28
CA VAL A 144 11.08 -15.89 2.85
C VAL A 144 10.42 -17.12 2.26
N VAL A 145 9.53 -17.74 3.06
CA VAL A 145 8.79 -18.93 2.63
C VAL A 145 7.80 -18.59 1.52
N MET A 146 7.86 -19.32 0.41
CA MET A 146 6.98 -19.15 -0.74
C MET A 146 5.94 -20.27 -0.84
N ALA A 147 6.26 -21.47 -0.34
CA ALA A 147 5.33 -22.60 -0.34
C ALA A 147 5.49 -23.48 0.89
N VAL A 148 4.44 -24.22 1.21
CA VAL A 148 4.38 -25.18 2.32
C VAL A 148 3.85 -26.50 1.78
N GLY A 149 4.51 -27.59 2.15
CA GLY A 149 4.18 -28.91 1.67
C GLY A 149 4.73 -30.02 2.55
N ARG A 150 4.54 -31.26 2.10
CA ARG A 150 5.00 -32.46 2.80
C ARG A 150 6.15 -33.10 2.05
N ALA A 151 7.24 -33.42 2.74
CA ALA A 151 8.37 -34.12 2.15
C ALA A 151 7.98 -35.56 1.79
N CYS A 152 8.16 -35.96 0.53
CA CYS A 152 7.87 -37.33 0.06
C CYS A 152 9.08 -38.26 0.18
N LEU A 153 10.28 -37.68 0.29
CA LEU A 153 11.56 -38.36 0.38
C LEU A 153 12.31 -37.86 1.62
N ASP A 154 13.29 -38.64 2.07
CA ASP A 154 14.23 -38.19 3.07
C ASP A 154 15.26 -37.28 2.39
N LEU A 155 15.20 -35.97 2.65
CA LEU A 155 16.02 -34.98 1.96
C LEU A 155 17.33 -34.73 2.70
N ALA A 156 17.35 -34.89 4.03
CA ALA A 156 18.53 -34.63 4.86
C ALA A 156 19.82 -35.36 4.37
N PRO A 157 19.79 -36.65 3.96
CA PRO A 157 21.00 -37.34 3.52
C PRO A 157 21.39 -37.07 2.05
N LEU A 158 20.61 -36.27 1.29
CA LEU A 158 20.83 -36.08 -0.14
C LEU A 158 21.78 -34.91 -0.42
N GLU A 159 23.01 -35.23 -0.84
CA GLU A 159 24.01 -34.22 -1.23
C GLU A 159 23.90 -33.80 -2.70
N ARG A 160 23.26 -34.62 -3.55
CA ARG A 160 23.12 -34.36 -5.00
C ARG A 160 21.68 -34.56 -5.45
N THR A 161 21.11 -33.53 -6.06
CA THR A 161 19.76 -33.53 -6.61
C THR A 161 19.73 -33.63 -8.13
N ILE A 162 20.83 -33.26 -8.81
CA ILE A 162 20.93 -33.25 -10.27
C ILE A 162 21.02 -34.68 -10.82
N GLY A 163 20.11 -35.06 -11.72
CA GLY A 163 20.06 -36.39 -12.36
C GLY A 163 19.17 -37.41 -11.65
N THR A 164 18.55 -37.04 -10.53
CA THR A 164 17.62 -37.89 -9.79
C THR A 164 16.17 -37.68 -10.25
N LYS A 165 15.29 -38.65 -10.02
CA LYS A 165 13.86 -38.54 -10.34
C LYS A 165 13.04 -38.79 -9.08
N GLY A 166 12.04 -37.95 -8.85
CA GLY A 166 11.14 -38.09 -7.70
C GLY A 166 10.53 -36.76 -7.30
N VAL A 167 9.39 -36.82 -6.63
CA VAL A 167 8.77 -35.67 -5.97
C VAL A 167 9.49 -35.49 -4.64
N ALA A 168 10.10 -34.33 -4.41
CA ALA A 168 10.74 -33.99 -3.14
C ALA A 168 9.70 -33.53 -2.13
N VAL A 169 8.81 -32.60 -2.53
CA VAL A 169 7.79 -32.02 -1.67
C VAL A 169 6.46 -31.95 -2.40
N GLU A 170 5.42 -32.56 -1.83
CA GLU A 170 4.03 -32.41 -2.27
C GLU A 170 3.47 -31.09 -1.72
N VAL A 171 3.03 -30.19 -2.61
CA VAL A 171 2.76 -28.79 -2.24
C VAL A 171 1.30 -28.57 -1.86
N TYR A 172 1.08 -28.11 -0.64
CA TYR A 172 -0.27 -27.86 -0.12
C TYR A 172 -0.70 -26.42 -0.28
N HIS A 173 0.18 -25.47 0.02
CA HIS A 173 -0.15 -24.05 -0.01
C HIS A 173 1.02 -23.26 -0.60
N THR A 174 0.74 -22.26 -1.42
CA THR A 174 1.74 -21.37 -2.03
C THR A 174 1.35 -19.91 -1.86
N ASN A 175 2.32 -19.02 -1.98
CA ASN A 175 2.06 -17.62 -2.26
C ASN A 175 1.19 -17.52 -3.54
N GLY A 176 0.22 -16.62 -3.54
CA GLY A 176 -0.67 -16.40 -4.69
C GLY A 176 -1.80 -17.43 -4.89
N ASP A 177 -1.89 -18.51 -4.11
CA ASP A 177 -3.02 -19.43 -4.21
C ASP A 177 -4.33 -18.85 -3.61
N MET A 178 -5.43 -19.61 -3.67
CA MET A 178 -6.73 -19.09 -3.20
C MET A 178 -6.81 -18.98 -1.68
N LEU A 179 -5.97 -19.70 -0.93
CA LEU A 179 -5.86 -19.50 0.51
C LEU A 179 -5.09 -18.21 0.80
N TYR A 180 -4.05 -17.90 0.04
CA TYR A 180 -3.33 -16.63 0.11
C TYR A 180 -4.27 -15.45 -0.14
N GLN A 181 -5.12 -15.55 -1.17
CA GLN A 181 -6.08 -14.52 -1.58
C GLN A 181 -7.26 -14.36 -0.61
N LEU A 182 -7.45 -15.28 0.35
CA LEU A 182 -8.50 -15.18 1.35
C LEU A 182 -8.24 -14.04 2.36
N ALA A 183 -6.98 -13.63 2.53
CA ALA A 183 -6.64 -12.52 3.40
C ALA A 183 -7.27 -11.22 2.88
N LYS A 184 -8.08 -10.56 3.72
CA LYS A 184 -8.70 -9.27 3.37
C LYS A 184 -7.67 -8.16 3.20
N GLN A 185 -6.61 -8.21 4.00
CA GLN A 185 -5.47 -7.30 3.86
C GLN A 185 -4.52 -7.88 2.83
N LYS A 186 -4.16 -7.08 1.81
CA LYS A 186 -3.14 -7.43 0.83
C LYS A 186 -1.76 -7.35 1.48
N ILE A 187 -1.42 -8.38 2.25
CA ILE A 187 -0.10 -8.53 2.86
C ILE A 187 0.88 -8.90 1.74
N ARG A 188 1.94 -8.11 1.59
CA ARG A 188 3.00 -8.38 0.62
C ARG A 188 3.97 -9.39 1.19
N VAL A 189 4.66 -10.09 0.30
CA VAL A 189 5.82 -10.90 0.64
C VAL A 189 6.88 -9.98 1.28
N PRO A 190 7.28 -10.22 2.54
CA PRO A 190 8.31 -9.41 3.21
C PRO A 190 9.65 -9.46 2.47
N GLU A 191 10.45 -8.39 2.55
CA GLU A 191 11.81 -8.40 2.01
C GLU A 191 12.76 -9.18 2.91
N GLU A 192 12.60 -9.04 4.22
CA GLU A 192 13.31 -9.75 5.27
C GLU A 192 12.30 -10.20 6.33
N VAL A 193 12.59 -11.33 6.98
CA VAL A 193 11.75 -11.93 8.02
C VAL A 193 12.55 -11.96 9.31
N ASP A 194 11.91 -11.59 10.42
CA ASP A 194 12.51 -11.72 11.75
C ASP A 194 12.71 -13.21 12.08
N THR A 195 13.98 -13.60 12.23
CA THR A 195 14.40 -14.96 12.56
C THR A 195 14.75 -15.11 14.04
N GLU A 196 14.71 -14.03 14.82
CA GLU A 196 15.07 -14.06 16.24
C GLU A 196 14.00 -14.81 17.06
N ILE A 197 14.44 -15.83 17.81
CA ILE A 197 13.61 -16.55 18.76
C ILE A 197 13.92 -15.99 20.15
N GLN A 198 12.93 -15.34 20.76
CA GLN A 198 13.06 -14.79 22.10
C GLN A 198 12.55 -15.79 23.13
N PHE A 199 13.43 -16.19 24.05
CA PHE A 199 13.12 -17.04 25.19
C PHE A 199 12.78 -16.20 26.41
N LYS A 200 11.94 -16.72 27.31
CA LYS A 200 11.78 -16.14 28.64
C LYS A 200 13.16 -16.14 29.33
N PRO A 201 13.52 -15.08 30.06
CA PRO A 201 14.74 -15.11 30.87
C PRO A 201 14.67 -16.29 31.85
N ASP A 202 15.71 -17.13 31.87
CA ASP A 202 15.80 -18.25 32.81
C ASP A 202 15.83 -17.72 34.24
N GLU A 203 14.75 -17.92 35.00
CA GLU A 203 14.87 -17.98 36.46
C GLU A 203 15.57 -19.31 36.79
N PRO A 204 16.67 -19.31 37.56
CA PRO A 204 17.38 -20.55 37.86
C PRO A 204 16.46 -21.50 38.63
N GLU A 205 16.23 -22.68 38.05
CA GLU A 205 15.57 -23.80 38.71
C GLU A 205 16.38 -24.18 39.96
N VAL A 206 15.86 -23.82 41.14
CA VAL A 206 16.26 -24.46 42.38
C VAL A 206 15.36 -25.66 42.57
N GLU A 207 15.90 -26.84 42.25
CA GLU A 207 15.37 -28.12 42.71
C GLU A 207 15.13 -28.05 44.22
N THR A 208 13.87 -28.08 44.64
CA THR A 208 13.52 -28.58 45.97
C THR A 208 12.36 -29.54 45.82
N GLU A 209 12.70 -30.83 45.86
CA GLU A 209 11.77 -31.87 46.24
C GLU A 209 11.16 -31.51 47.60
N THR A 210 9.84 -31.42 47.70
CA THR A 210 9.12 -31.82 48.91
C THR A 210 7.72 -32.25 48.53
N ILE A 211 7.48 -33.54 48.73
CA ILE A 211 6.18 -34.20 48.69
C ILE A 211 5.35 -33.70 49.88
N GLN A 212 4.11 -33.27 49.63
CA GLN A 212 3.00 -33.48 50.56
C GLN A 212 1.66 -33.44 49.82
N GLU A 213 0.92 -34.54 49.94
CA GLU A 213 -0.44 -34.76 49.44
C GLU A 213 -1.50 -34.05 50.31
N GLU A 214 -2.71 -34.05 49.74
CA GLU A 214 -4.03 -33.97 50.37
C GLU A 214 -4.73 -32.60 50.53
N ALA A 215 -5.76 -32.45 49.67
CA ALA A 215 -7.18 -32.38 50.04
C ALA A 215 -7.95 -31.13 49.59
N GLU A 216 -9.10 -31.43 48.98
CA GLU A 216 -10.14 -30.54 48.47
C GLU A 216 -10.81 -29.70 49.56
N VAL A 217 -11.41 -28.55 49.19
CA VAL A 217 -12.85 -28.21 49.34
C VAL A 217 -13.09 -26.69 49.10
N HIS A 218 -13.73 -26.40 47.97
CA HIS A 218 -14.95 -25.59 47.76
C HIS A 218 -15.22 -24.23 48.49
N THR A 219 -15.44 -23.19 47.65
CA THR A 219 -16.41 -22.05 47.76
C THR A 219 -16.17 -20.98 48.86
N THR A 220 -16.39 -19.67 48.73
CA THR A 220 -17.35 -18.87 47.95
C THR A 220 -16.87 -17.39 47.89
N GLN A 221 -17.54 -16.60 47.06
CA GLN A 221 -17.39 -15.17 46.73
C GLN A 221 -17.42 -14.20 47.92
N GLU A 222 -16.71 -13.06 47.83
CA GLU A 222 -17.29 -11.71 47.84
C GLU A 222 -16.25 -10.61 47.55
N GLU A 223 -16.68 -9.61 46.78
CA GLU A 223 -15.98 -8.37 46.42
C GLU A 223 -15.85 -7.41 47.61
N VAL A 224 -14.83 -6.54 47.66
CA VAL A 224 -14.95 -5.05 47.76
C VAL A 224 -13.57 -4.39 47.51
N ARG A 225 -13.67 -3.23 46.85
CA ARG A 225 -12.73 -2.24 46.28
C ARG A 225 -11.64 -1.58 47.17
N GLU A 226 -10.63 -1.09 46.43
CA GLU A 226 -9.81 0.16 46.56
C GLU A 226 -8.93 0.30 47.83
N VAL A 227 -7.65 0.65 47.76
CA VAL A 227 -7.06 1.92 47.26
C VAL A 227 -5.64 1.69 46.72
N ARG A 228 -5.28 2.35 45.60
CA ARG A 228 -3.94 2.36 45.00
C ARG A 228 -3.30 3.72 45.28
N GLU A 229 -2.30 3.78 46.16
CA GLU A 229 -1.40 4.92 46.29
C GLU A 229 -0.19 4.75 45.37
N VAL A 230 0.12 5.81 44.64
CA VAL A 230 1.29 5.97 43.76
C VAL A 230 2.40 6.64 44.58
N ARG A 231 3.60 6.06 44.58
CA ARG A 231 4.83 6.78 44.93
C ARG A 231 5.90 6.47 43.89
N GLU A 232 6.35 7.53 43.24
CA GLU A 232 7.53 7.62 42.38
C GLU A 232 8.79 7.58 43.24
N GLU A 233 9.80 6.81 42.84
CA GLU A 233 11.21 7.13 43.04
C GLU A 233 12.01 6.63 41.82
N GLU A 234 12.71 7.54 41.14
CA GLU A 234 13.77 7.23 40.17
C GLU A 234 15.02 6.70 40.89
N PRO A 235 15.92 6.01 40.16
CA PRO A 235 17.31 6.42 40.29
C PRO A 235 17.98 6.68 38.93
N VAL A 236 18.47 7.91 38.85
CA VAL A 236 19.63 8.36 38.08
C VAL A 236 20.80 7.39 38.31
N VAL A 237 21.34 6.75 37.26
CA VAL A 237 22.73 6.86 36.74
C VAL A 237 22.89 5.88 35.55
N GLU A 238 22.73 6.35 34.31
CA GLU A 238 23.39 5.77 33.13
C GLU A 238 23.35 6.79 31.96
N LYS A 239 24.01 7.93 32.18
CA LYS A 239 24.39 8.86 31.12
C LYS A 239 25.81 8.54 30.71
N LEU A 240 26.04 7.99 29.51
CA LEU A 240 27.26 8.24 28.71
C LEU A 240 27.34 7.59 27.30
N ALA A 241 26.28 6.99 26.75
CA ALA A 241 26.40 6.41 25.40
C ALA A 241 25.09 6.43 24.60
N GLU A 242 24.53 7.61 24.29
CA GLU A 242 23.57 7.78 23.18
C GLU A 242 23.32 9.27 22.83
N GLU A 243 24.40 10.01 22.52
CA GLU A 243 24.27 11.27 21.79
C GLU A 243 24.31 11.02 20.28
N VAL A 244 23.16 10.63 19.73
CA VAL A 244 22.86 10.78 18.30
C VAL A 244 21.61 11.67 18.18
N ALA A 245 21.87 12.98 18.12
CA ALA A 245 21.07 14.04 17.51
C ALA A 245 19.56 14.13 17.85
N THR A 246 19.22 14.42 19.11
CA THR A 246 17.98 15.18 19.38
C THR A 246 18.32 16.65 19.56
N LEU A 247 17.77 17.52 18.69
CA LEU A 247 17.97 18.98 18.75
C LEU A 247 17.56 19.49 20.14
N THR A 248 18.41 20.29 20.80
CA THR A 248 18.05 20.87 22.09
C THR A 248 17.00 21.98 21.91
N THR A 249 16.29 22.34 22.98
CA THR A 249 15.30 23.44 22.93
C THR A 249 15.94 24.79 22.56
N GLU A 250 17.19 25.00 22.92
CA GLU A 250 17.96 26.21 22.60
C GLU A 250 18.31 26.29 21.11
N ASP A 251 18.61 25.15 20.49
CA ASP A 251 18.85 25.07 19.05
C ASP A 251 17.60 25.44 18.26
N VAL A 252 16.44 24.90 18.66
CA VAL A 252 15.14 25.21 18.03
C VAL A 252 14.82 26.70 18.15
N ASP A 253 15.07 27.31 19.31
CA ASP A 253 14.88 28.76 19.51
C ASP A 253 15.78 29.59 18.59
N HIS A 254 17.05 29.19 18.44
CA HIS A 254 17.99 29.83 17.54
C HIS A 254 17.53 29.74 16.07
N PHE A 255 16.99 28.61 15.62
CA PHE A 255 16.43 28.48 14.26
C PHE A 255 15.25 29.45 14.01
N PHE A 256 14.33 29.60 14.97
CA PHE A 256 13.20 30.53 14.84
C PHE A 256 13.64 32.00 14.85
N LYS A 257 14.60 32.37 15.72
CA LYS A 257 15.20 33.73 15.73
C LYS A 257 15.91 34.03 14.41
N ARG A 258 16.74 33.10 13.93
CA ARG A 258 17.48 33.26 12.67
C ARG A 258 16.54 33.39 11.46
N SER A 259 15.44 32.64 11.45
CA SER A 259 14.42 32.73 10.41
C SER A 259 13.65 34.06 10.42
N LEU A 260 13.35 34.59 11.61
CA LEU A 260 12.77 35.93 11.74
C LEU A 260 13.71 36.98 11.13
N MET A 261 15.00 36.95 11.46
CA MET A 261 15.99 37.89 10.92
C MET A 261 16.09 37.80 9.39
N GLN A 262 16.01 36.59 8.83
CA GLN A 262 15.97 36.40 7.38
C GLN A 262 14.68 36.98 6.76
N THR A 263 13.55 36.82 7.43
CA THR A 263 12.25 37.38 7.02
C THR A 263 12.27 38.90 6.98
N LEU A 264 13.02 39.55 7.90
CA LEU A 264 13.16 41.02 7.96
C LEU A 264 14.19 41.58 6.95
N THR A 265 15.04 40.73 6.37
CA THR A 265 16.17 41.16 5.52
C THR A 265 16.04 40.79 4.04
N GLN A 266 15.09 39.91 3.67
CA GLN A 266 14.84 39.48 2.27
C GLN A 266 13.74 40.31 1.58
N PRO A 267 13.82 40.53 0.25
CA PRO A 267 12.72 41.08 -0.54
C PRO A 267 11.71 39.98 -0.96
N PRO A 268 10.40 40.26 -1.12
CA PRO A 268 9.76 41.58 -1.18
C PRO A 268 9.39 42.15 0.20
N GLU A 269 9.40 43.49 0.28
CA GLU A 269 9.05 44.30 1.44
C GLU A 269 7.74 43.80 2.10
N LEU A 270 7.82 43.41 3.38
CA LEU A 270 6.65 43.02 4.16
C LEU A 270 5.65 44.17 4.19
N VAL A 271 4.48 43.99 3.59
CA VAL A 271 3.39 44.98 3.64
C VAL A 271 2.73 44.91 5.00
N LEU A 272 3.21 45.71 5.96
CA LEU A 272 2.65 45.84 7.30
C LEU A 272 1.49 46.86 7.29
N PRO A 273 0.44 46.68 8.11
CA PRO A 273 0.31 45.73 9.21
C PRO A 273 -0.13 44.31 8.79
N LEU A 274 0.43 43.27 9.43
CA LEU A 274 0.09 41.86 9.19
C LEU A 274 -0.43 41.18 10.46
N GLN A 275 -1.45 40.32 10.31
CA GLN A 275 -1.92 39.47 11.40
C GLN A 275 -0.81 38.47 11.81
N ALA A 276 -0.72 38.14 13.10
CA ALA A 276 0.31 37.25 13.64
C ALA A 276 0.38 35.88 12.93
N SER A 277 -0.75 35.32 12.51
CA SER A 277 -0.82 34.07 11.74
C SER A 277 -0.10 34.18 10.39
N THR A 278 -0.40 35.22 9.62
CA THR A 278 0.23 35.50 8.33
C THR A 278 1.72 35.78 8.49
N PHE A 279 2.09 36.57 9.50
CA PHE A 279 3.49 36.88 9.78
C PHE A 279 4.30 35.63 10.16
N MET A 280 3.74 34.74 10.98
CA MET A 280 4.37 33.47 11.33
C MET A 280 4.60 32.56 10.12
N ASN A 281 3.72 32.57 9.11
CA ASN A 281 3.94 31.81 7.89
C ASN A 281 5.19 32.30 7.13
N HIS A 282 5.46 33.60 7.11
CA HIS A 282 6.68 34.13 6.51
C HIS A 282 7.93 33.66 7.26
N ILE A 283 7.87 33.56 8.59
CA ILE A 283 8.96 33.01 9.41
C ILE A 283 9.14 31.51 9.16
N VAL A 284 8.07 30.73 9.09
CA VAL A 284 8.19 29.27 8.83
C VAL A 284 8.78 29.02 7.44
N ASN A 285 8.37 29.80 6.44
CA ASN A 285 8.88 29.69 5.07
C ASN A 285 10.38 30.00 4.95
N ASN A 286 10.97 30.72 5.91
CA ASN A 286 12.38 31.09 5.92
C ASN A 286 13.23 30.19 6.83
N LEU A 287 12.67 29.11 7.40
CA LEU A 287 13.43 28.15 8.19
C LEU A 287 14.48 27.41 7.35
N SER A 288 15.59 27.03 7.99
CA SER A 288 16.69 26.34 7.31
C SER A 288 16.37 24.88 6.96
N SER A 289 15.43 24.26 7.68
CA SER A 289 15.07 22.83 7.56
C SER A 289 13.60 22.59 7.91
N ASP A 290 12.94 21.66 7.20
CA ASP A 290 11.57 21.16 7.49
C ASP A 290 11.57 19.93 8.41
N ASP A 291 12.57 19.83 9.29
CA ASP A 291 12.68 18.69 10.19
C ASP A 291 11.53 18.72 11.21
N ASN A 292 10.92 17.55 11.47
CA ASN A 292 9.79 17.41 12.38
C ASN A 292 10.17 17.73 13.84
N SER A 293 11.48 17.90 14.09
CA SER A 293 12.08 18.40 15.33
C SER A 293 11.91 19.92 15.53
N ILE A 294 11.77 20.73 14.46
CA ILE A 294 11.70 22.20 14.51
C ILE A 294 10.24 22.65 14.48
N GLN A 295 9.57 22.57 15.64
CA GLN A 295 8.18 23.01 15.80
C GLN A 295 8.06 24.09 16.87
N MET A 296 7.13 25.04 16.71
CA MET A 296 6.87 26.10 17.70
C MET A 296 6.57 25.56 19.11
N LYS A 297 6.02 24.34 19.22
CA LYS A 297 5.76 23.68 20.52
C LYS A 297 7.03 23.27 21.27
N LYS A 298 8.14 23.08 20.56
CA LYS A 298 9.45 22.68 21.08
C LYS A 298 10.36 23.88 21.39
N THR A 299 9.90 25.10 21.10
CA THR A 299 10.56 26.34 21.51
C THR A 299 10.34 26.62 23.00
N SER A 300 11.18 27.45 23.61
CA SER A 300 10.98 27.93 24.99
C SER A 300 9.65 28.69 25.15
N TRP A 301 9.16 29.34 24.08
CA TRP A 301 7.92 30.11 24.08
C TRP A 301 6.66 29.24 23.96
N LYS A 302 6.76 28.03 23.39
CA LYS A 302 5.69 27.04 23.15
C LYS A 302 4.49 27.51 22.30
N LYS A 303 4.30 28.83 22.11
CA LYS A 303 3.19 29.49 21.41
C LYS A 303 3.69 30.71 20.63
N SER A 304 3.17 30.90 19.42
CA SER A 304 3.53 32.02 18.53
C SER A 304 3.29 33.41 19.16
N ALA A 305 2.20 33.58 19.91
CA ALA A 305 1.91 34.86 20.60
C ALA A 305 2.95 35.22 21.67
N LYS A 306 3.54 34.22 22.36
CA LYS A 306 4.61 34.43 23.33
C LYS A 306 5.95 34.73 22.64
N PHE A 307 6.23 34.03 21.54
CA PHE A 307 7.39 34.28 20.70
C PHE A 307 7.39 35.71 20.15
N LEU A 308 6.29 36.15 19.52
CA LEU A 308 6.20 37.51 18.96
C LEU A 308 6.37 38.59 20.05
N LYS A 309 5.78 38.40 21.25
CA LYS A 309 5.97 39.31 22.39
C LYS A 309 7.41 39.33 22.90
N ALA A 310 8.14 38.22 22.81
CA ALA A 310 9.56 38.20 23.13
C ALA A 310 10.36 38.99 22.08
N MET A 311 10.05 38.83 20.79
CA MET A 311 10.69 39.59 19.72
C MET A 311 10.35 41.09 19.75
N GLU A 312 9.21 41.48 20.33
CA GLU A 312 8.87 42.88 20.63
C GLU A 312 9.74 43.45 21.75
N LYS A 313 9.99 42.68 22.82
CA LYS A 313 10.91 43.06 23.89
C LYS A 313 12.36 43.19 23.40
N ASP A 314 12.76 42.29 22.50
CA ASP A 314 14.08 42.29 21.86
C ASP A 314 14.20 43.39 20.78
N GLY A 315 13.15 44.18 20.54
CA GLY A 315 13.19 45.37 19.67
C GLY A 315 13.04 45.09 18.17
N PHE A 316 12.72 43.86 17.76
CA PHE A 316 12.56 43.48 16.36
C PHE A 316 11.19 43.86 15.77
N LEU A 317 10.14 43.91 16.59
CA LEU A 317 8.75 44.09 16.16
C LEU A 317 8.01 45.09 17.06
N LYS A 318 6.97 45.74 16.54
CA LYS A 318 5.93 46.40 17.36
C LYS A 318 4.59 45.76 17.11
N LEU A 319 3.91 45.37 18.19
CA LEU A 319 2.67 44.61 18.16
C LEU A 319 1.50 45.49 18.63
N LYS A 320 0.31 45.23 18.08
CA LYS A 320 -0.97 45.81 18.53
C LYS A 320 -1.99 44.71 18.73
N GLY A 321 -2.62 44.67 19.89
CA GLY A 321 -3.62 43.66 20.25
C GLY A 321 -3.52 43.20 21.71
N LYS A 322 -4.49 42.42 22.18
CA LYS A 322 -4.49 41.80 23.52
C LYS A 322 -4.74 40.29 23.39
N GLY A 323 -4.10 39.52 24.27
CA GLY A 323 -4.23 38.06 24.25
C GLY A 323 -3.47 37.41 23.09
N ASP A 324 -4.19 36.57 22.34
CA ASP A 324 -3.68 35.81 21.18
C ASP A 324 -4.02 36.48 19.82
N ASP A 325 -4.85 37.54 19.81
CA ASP A 325 -5.16 38.31 18.61
C ASP A 325 -4.21 39.51 18.47
N ILE A 326 -3.08 39.24 17.81
CA ILE A 326 -1.95 40.17 17.70
C ILE A 326 -1.74 40.54 16.22
N THR A 327 -1.54 41.82 15.95
CA THR A 327 -1.15 42.35 14.65
C THR A 327 0.23 42.99 14.73
N VAL A 328 1.13 42.62 13.80
CA VAL A 328 2.46 43.22 13.65
C VAL A 328 2.30 44.53 12.88
N VAL A 329 2.61 45.66 13.53
CA VAL A 329 2.39 47.01 12.96
C VAL A 329 3.64 47.56 12.31
N SER A 330 4.81 47.31 12.89
CA SER A 330 6.10 47.69 12.30
C SER A 330 7.15 46.64 12.64
N ALA A 331 8.14 46.48 11.77
CA ALA A 331 9.29 45.62 11.99
C ALA A 331 10.59 46.43 11.85
N ALA A 332 11.64 45.99 12.54
CA ALA A 332 12.96 46.59 12.46
C ALA A 332 13.59 46.35 11.08
N THR A 333 14.20 47.38 10.51
CA THR A 333 14.97 47.32 9.26
C THR A 333 16.47 47.30 9.56
N LYS A 334 17.30 47.02 8.54
CA LYS A 334 18.77 47.04 8.65
C LYS A 334 19.33 48.36 9.18
N ASP A 335 18.60 49.46 9.03
CA ASP A 335 19.05 50.78 9.48
C ASP A 335 18.93 50.98 10.99
N ASN A 336 17.99 50.25 11.64
CA ASN A 336 17.58 50.48 13.02
C ASN A 336 18.02 49.39 14.02
N ASN A 337 18.72 48.33 13.58
CA ASN A 337 19.21 47.27 14.46
C ASN A 337 20.56 46.71 13.97
N GLU A 338 21.58 46.72 14.82
CA GLU A 338 22.94 46.24 14.51
C GLU A 338 22.99 44.73 14.25
N GLU A 339 22.11 43.93 14.88
CA GLU A 339 22.05 42.48 14.65
C GLU A 339 21.53 42.13 13.25
N LEU A 340 20.68 42.99 12.66
CA LEU A 340 20.21 42.82 11.28
C LEU A 340 21.24 43.26 10.23
N LYS A 341 22.20 44.13 10.59
CA LYS A 341 23.31 44.54 9.71
C LYS A 341 24.33 43.43 9.50
N ASN A 342 24.62 42.67 10.56
CA ASN A 342 25.61 41.59 10.55
C ASN A 342 25.00 40.21 10.20
N PHE A 343 23.72 40.16 9.85
CA PHE A 343 23.03 38.90 9.56
C PHE A 343 23.49 38.27 8.22
N VAL A 344 23.93 37.01 8.28
CA VAL A 344 24.27 36.20 7.11
C VAL A 344 23.10 35.28 6.73
N PRO A 345 22.45 35.50 5.57
CA PRO A 345 21.32 34.69 5.12
C PRO A 345 21.70 33.21 4.97
N HIS A 346 20.84 32.30 5.42
CA HIS A 346 21.02 30.85 5.20
C HIS A 346 20.22 30.37 3.98
N LYS A 347 20.63 29.22 3.42
CA LYS A 347 19.93 28.57 2.30
C LYS A 347 18.57 28.09 2.77
N VAL A 348 17.51 28.69 2.24
CA VAL A 348 16.13 28.21 2.37
C VAL A 348 15.85 27.28 1.19
N LYS A 349 15.17 26.15 1.39
CA LYS A 349 14.62 25.37 0.27
C LYS A 349 13.55 26.23 -0.41
N LYS A 350 13.89 26.88 -1.53
CA LYS A 350 12.99 27.76 -2.28
C LYS A 350 11.72 27.01 -2.71
N SER A 351 10.55 27.44 -2.25
CA SER A 351 9.34 27.36 -3.07
C SER A 351 9.52 28.36 -4.23
N LYS A 352 9.24 27.92 -5.46
CA LYS A 352 9.51 28.69 -6.69
C LYS A 352 8.81 30.07 -6.67
N PRO A 353 9.41 31.13 -7.25
CA PRO A 353 8.78 32.43 -7.38
C PRO A 353 7.55 32.39 -8.29
N ALA A 354 6.53 33.16 -7.93
CA ALA A 354 5.32 33.36 -8.72
C ALA A 354 5.64 34.11 -10.02
N GLY A 355 5.45 33.43 -11.16
CA GLY A 355 5.56 34.06 -12.47
C GLY A 355 5.57 33.08 -13.64
N ALA A 356 4.43 32.45 -13.96
CA ALA A 356 3.99 32.11 -15.33
C ALA A 356 2.74 31.20 -15.32
N LYS A 357 1.63 31.74 -15.84
CA LYS A 357 0.42 31.14 -16.48
C LYS A 357 -0.34 29.96 -15.81
N PRO A 358 -1.68 29.90 -15.95
CA PRO A 358 -2.53 29.07 -15.12
C PRO A 358 -2.50 27.61 -15.61
N SER A 359 -1.61 26.80 -15.06
CA SER A 359 -1.83 25.36 -14.99
C SER A 359 -2.63 25.08 -13.71
N SER A 360 -3.76 24.40 -13.89
CA SER A 360 -4.66 23.87 -12.85
C SER A 360 -3.93 23.55 -11.55
N LYS A 361 -4.44 24.08 -10.43
CA LYS A 361 -4.06 23.67 -9.08
C LYS A 361 -4.16 22.14 -9.00
N THR A 362 -3.03 21.45 -9.04
CA THR A 362 -2.96 20.03 -8.74
C THR A 362 -3.17 19.91 -7.24
N ASN A 363 -4.36 19.49 -6.84
CA ASN A 363 -4.54 18.91 -5.51
C ASN A 363 -3.55 17.72 -5.45
N SER A 364 -2.69 17.71 -4.44
CA SER A 364 -1.64 16.73 -4.21
C SER A 364 -2.19 15.36 -3.77
N SER A 365 -3.23 14.87 -4.44
CA SER A 365 -3.86 13.57 -4.18
C SER A 365 -4.60 12.98 -5.38
N GLN A 366 -4.38 13.51 -6.59
CA GLN A 366 -5.09 13.03 -7.78
C GLN A 366 -4.36 11.86 -8.43
N LEU A 367 -5.12 10.80 -8.73
CA LEU A 367 -4.63 9.67 -9.51
C LEU A 367 -4.19 10.16 -10.90
N ILE A 368 -3.05 9.67 -11.37
CA ILE A 368 -2.52 9.95 -12.69
C ILE A 368 -2.85 8.79 -13.61
N LEU A 369 -3.59 9.07 -14.69
CA LEU A 369 -3.86 8.10 -15.73
C LEU A 369 -2.93 8.30 -16.92
N THR A 370 -2.19 7.25 -17.26
CA THR A 370 -1.33 7.21 -18.44
C THR A 370 -1.89 6.24 -19.47
N LYS A 371 -2.10 6.72 -20.69
CA LYS A 371 -2.54 5.89 -21.83
C LYS A 371 -1.33 5.31 -22.55
N TYR A 372 -1.41 4.01 -22.83
CA TYR A 372 -0.42 3.25 -23.56
C TYR A 372 -1.04 2.60 -24.80
N TYR A 373 -0.21 2.38 -25.80
CA TYR A 373 -0.56 1.83 -27.09
C TYR A 373 0.38 0.67 -27.36
N LYS A 374 -0.18 -0.54 -27.48
CA LYS A 374 0.59 -1.75 -27.80
C LYS A 374 0.44 -2.08 -29.29
N PRO A 375 1.56 -2.30 -30.02
CA PRO A 375 1.53 -2.63 -31.45
C PRO A 375 0.67 -3.85 -31.77
N THR A 376 0.04 -3.82 -32.94
CA THR A 376 -0.76 -4.94 -33.48
C THR A 376 -0.21 -5.39 -34.82
N SER A 377 -0.68 -6.53 -35.34
CA SER A 377 -0.16 -7.13 -36.59
C SER A 377 -0.06 -6.15 -37.77
N PRO A 378 -1.04 -5.26 -38.04
CA PRO A 378 -0.95 -4.29 -39.12
C PRO A 378 0.23 -3.32 -39.00
N VAL A 379 0.64 -2.95 -37.78
CA VAL A 379 1.70 -1.96 -37.54
C VAL A 379 3.10 -2.60 -37.47
N ARG A 380 3.16 -3.94 -37.39
CA ARG A 380 4.41 -4.70 -37.29
C ARG A 380 5.42 -4.38 -38.40
N PRO A 381 5.05 -4.18 -39.68
CA PRO A 381 6.01 -3.82 -40.72
C PRO A 381 6.74 -2.50 -40.44
N ILE A 382 6.03 -1.48 -39.92
CA ILE A 382 6.63 -0.18 -39.56
C ILE A 382 7.62 -0.36 -38.40
N LEU A 383 7.28 -1.18 -37.40
CA LEU A 383 8.17 -1.41 -36.27
C LEU A 383 9.42 -2.19 -36.67
N ASN A 384 9.29 -3.20 -37.52
CA ASN A 384 10.43 -3.97 -38.01
C ASN A 384 11.37 -3.10 -38.86
N ASP A 385 10.83 -2.20 -39.68
CA ASP A 385 11.66 -1.28 -40.46
C ASP A 385 12.41 -0.27 -39.58
N LEU A 386 11.89 0.07 -38.40
CA LEU A 386 12.54 0.96 -37.44
C LEU A 386 13.34 0.24 -36.35
N ASP A 387 13.48 -1.10 -36.43
CA ASP A 387 14.11 -1.95 -35.40
C ASP A 387 13.53 -1.73 -33.98
N MET A 388 12.21 -1.52 -33.89
CA MET A 388 11.50 -1.24 -32.64
C MET A 388 10.79 -2.48 -32.07
N ASN A 389 10.63 -2.52 -30.74
CA ASN A 389 10.09 -3.67 -30.03
C ASN A 389 8.56 -3.83 -30.16
N TYR A 390 8.11 -4.93 -30.77
CA TYR A 390 6.69 -5.25 -30.93
C TYR A 390 5.94 -5.54 -29.61
N THR A 391 6.63 -6.00 -28.56
CA THR A 391 6.00 -6.37 -27.28
C THR A 391 5.89 -5.22 -26.29
N ALA A 392 6.56 -4.08 -26.57
CA ALA A 392 6.61 -2.91 -25.70
C ALA A 392 5.30 -2.10 -25.73
N PHE A 393 5.15 -1.25 -24.72
CA PHE A 393 4.05 -0.28 -24.60
C PHE A 393 4.56 1.11 -24.92
N TYR A 394 3.85 1.82 -25.79
CA TYR A 394 4.22 3.17 -26.23
C TYR A 394 3.21 4.21 -25.78
N THR A 395 3.65 5.39 -25.40
CA THR A 395 2.78 6.55 -25.15
C THR A 395 2.34 7.18 -26.48
N SER A 396 1.31 8.03 -26.44
CA SER A 396 0.85 8.73 -27.66
C SER A 396 1.96 9.57 -28.31
N ASN A 397 2.86 10.16 -27.52
CA ASN A 397 3.97 10.95 -28.04
C ASN A 397 5.02 10.05 -28.68
N GLU A 398 5.36 8.92 -28.05
CA GLU A 398 6.31 7.96 -28.63
C GLU A 398 5.78 7.35 -29.94
N VAL A 399 4.47 7.09 -30.04
CA VAL A 399 3.86 6.65 -31.31
C VAL A 399 3.95 7.74 -32.39
N LYS A 400 3.75 9.02 -32.03
CA LYS A 400 3.94 10.13 -32.98
C LYS A 400 5.39 10.24 -33.44
N ASP A 401 6.34 10.09 -32.52
CA ASP A 401 7.76 10.13 -32.83
C ASP A 401 8.18 8.94 -33.71
N LEU A 402 7.63 7.76 -33.45
CA LEU A 402 7.81 6.56 -34.29
C LEU A 402 7.32 6.81 -35.72
N ILE A 403 6.12 7.38 -35.89
CA ILE A 403 5.57 7.68 -37.21
C ILE A 403 6.41 8.77 -37.91
N ASN A 404 6.85 9.79 -37.19
CA ASN A 404 7.72 10.83 -37.75
C ASN A 404 9.08 10.28 -38.20
N LYS A 405 9.67 9.35 -37.44
CA LYS A 405 10.91 8.65 -37.84
C LYS A 405 10.71 7.83 -39.10
N TYR A 406 9.57 7.12 -39.21
CA TYR A 406 9.22 6.38 -40.43
C TYR A 406 9.12 7.31 -41.65
N ILE A 407 8.39 8.42 -41.52
CA ILE A 407 8.23 9.43 -42.58
C ILE A 407 9.57 10.02 -43.01
N ALA A 408 10.48 10.27 -42.07
CA ALA A 408 11.80 10.79 -42.35
C ALA A 408 12.68 9.75 -43.06
N LYS A 409 12.65 8.48 -42.63
CA LYS A 409 13.44 7.39 -43.21
C LYS A 409 13.08 7.09 -44.67
N HIS A 410 11.78 7.16 -44.99
CA HIS A 410 11.28 6.92 -46.35
C HIS A 410 11.10 8.21 -47.19
N GLU A 411 11.60 9.34 -46.70
CA GLU A 411 11.53 10.65 -47.36
C GLU A 411 10.12 11.02 -47.86
N LEU A 412 9.09 10.64 -47.10
CA LEU A 412 7.69 10.75 -47.52
C LEU A 412 7.13 12.18 -47.42
N VAL A 413 7.96 13.19 -47.16
CA VAL A 413 7.52 14.59 -47.09
C VAL A 413 7.42 15.17 -48.49
N ASN A 414 6.27 15.74 -48.86
CA ASN A 414 6.08 16.29 -50.18
C ASN A 414 7.03 17.49 -50.42
N PRO A 415 7.89 17.46 -51.46
CA PRO A 415 8.85 18.54 -51.74
C PRO A 415 8.21 19.90 -52.00
N LYS A 416 7.00 19.91 -52.56
CA LYS A 416 6.25 21.14 -52.90
C LYS A 416 5.48 21.71 -51.71
N ASN A 417 5.08 20.87 -50.76
CA ASN A 417 4.35 21.29 -49.56
C ASN A 417 4.76 20.45 -48.35
N LYS A 418 5.64 21.00 -47.52
CA LYS A 418 6.20 20.33 -46.33
C LYS A 418 5.16 19.89 -45.28
N LYS A 419 3.92 20.40 -45.36
CA LYS A 419 2.81 19.99 -44.46
C LYS A 419 2.10 18.70 -44.91
N MET A 420 2.34 18.27 -46.15
CA MET A 420 1.71 17.10 -46.76
C MET A 420 2.70 15.94 -46.83
N ILE A 421 2.23 14.74 -46.50
CA ILE A 421 2.99 13.50 -46.57
C ILE A 421 2.48 12.70 -47.77
N LEU A 422 3.38 12.14 -48.56
CA LEU A 422 3.10 11.18 -49.61
C LEU A 422 2.87 9.82 -48.96
N CYS A 423 1.71 9.22 -49.20
CA CYS A 423 1.35 7.98 -48.55
C CYS A 423 1.88 6.80 -49.38
N ASP A 424 2.76 6.00 -48.78
CA ASP A 424 3.19 4.72 -49.32
C ASP A 424 2.07 3.67 -49.15
N ASP A 425 2.27 2.46 -49.67
CA ASP A 425 1.22 1.43 -49.65
C ASP A 425 0.89 0.95 -48.22
N LEU A 426 1.84 1.05 -47.29
CA LEU A 426 1.63 0.78 -45.87
C LEU A 426 0.75 1.87 -45.21
N LEU A 427 1.07 3.15 -45.39
CA LEU A 427 0.25 4.27 -44.88
C LEU A 427 -1.14 4.28 -45.51
N LYS A 428 -1.25 3.96 -46.80
CA LYS A 428 -2.55 3.76 -47.46
C LYS A 428 -3.33 2.61 -46.84
N SER A 429 -2.70 1.53 -46.40
CA SER A 429 -3.41 0.41 -45.76
C SER A 429 -4.10 0.79 -44.44
N PHE A 430 -3.58 1.79 -43.73
CA PHE A 430 -4.17 2.29 -42.48
C PHE A 430 -5.32 3.28 -42.73
N MET A 431 -5.31 3.94 -43.88
CA MET A 431 -6.29 4.94 -44.26
C MET A 431 -7.31 4.32 -45.23
N GLN A 432 -8.60 4.43 -44.94
CA GLN A 432 -9.65 3.87 -45.82
C GLN A 432 -9.81 4.66 -47.15
N GLY A 433 -8.86 5.52 -47.51
CA GLY A 433 -8.91 6.42 -48.67
C GLY A 433 -7.74 6.22 -49.62
N LYS A 434 -8.01 6.32 -50.93
CA LYS A 434 -7.03 6.20 -52.03
C LYS A 434 -6.23 7.49 -52.29
N GLU A 435 -6.24 8.44 -51.37
CA GLU A 435 -5.58 9.73 -51.58
C GLU A 435 -4.06 9.59 -51.48
N ALA A 436 -3.34 10.06 -52.50
CA ALA A 436 -1.89 9.93 -52.61
C ALA A 436 -1.12 10.80 -51.60
N SER A 437 -1.77 11.81 -51.00
CA SER A 437 -1.14 12.67 -50.01
C SER A 437 -2.13 13.14 -48.94
N GLN A 438 -1.67 13.15 -47.68
CA GLN A 438 -2.47 13.55 -46.53
C GLN A 438 -1.71 14.49 -45.59
N GLY A 439 -2.46 15.27 -44.82
CA GLY A 439 -1.90 16.05 -43.71
C GLY A 439 -1.47 15.14 -42.56
N ARG A 440 -0.46 15.55 -41.78
CA ARG A 440 0.10 14.76 -40.68
C ARG A 440 -0.97 14.27 -39.69
N ASP A 441 -1.88 15.15 -39.30
CA ASP A 441 -2.93 14.83 -38.32
C ASP A 441 -3.88 13.72 -38.81
N LYS A 442 -4.18 13.70 -40.11
CA LYS A 442 -5.05 12.68 -40.72
C LYS A 442 -4.40 11.30 -40.83
N ILE A 443 -3.07 11.22 -40.74
CA ILE A 443 -2.32 9.95 -40.75
C ILE A 443 -2.19 9.40 -39.32
N MET A 444 -1.99 10.28 -38.34
CA MET A 444 -1.74 9.89 -36.95
C MET A 444 -2.96 9.18 -36.33
N ASP A 445 -4.16 9.72 -36.49
CA ASP A 445 -5.37 9.16 -35.85
C ASP A 445 -5.72 7.74 -36.36
N PRO A 446 -5.73 7.44 -37.69
CA PRO A 446 -5.97 6.09 -38.19
C PRO A 446 -4.92 5.09 -37.73
N ILE A 447 -3.65 5.48 -37.70
CA ILE A 447 -2.57 4.59 -37.25
C ILE A 447 -2.73 4.30 -35.76
N LEU A 448 -2.97 5.32 -34.93
CA LEU A 448 -3.17 5.17 -33.49
C LEU A 448 -4.34 4.23 -33.17
N LYS A 449 -5.44 4.27 -33.94
CA LYS A 449 -6.58 3.34 -33.84
C LYS A 449 -6.23 1.89 -34.17
N LYS A 450 -5.13 1.64 -34.88
CA LYS A 450 -4.65 0.28 -35.17
C LYS A 450 -3.85 -0.28 -34.02
N PHE A 451 -3.29 0.55 -33.13
CA PHE A 451 -2.71 0.07 -31.89
C PHE A 451 -3.81 -0.42 -30.94
N SER A 452 -3.45 -1.34 -30.06
CA SER A 452 -4.34 -1.77 -28.99
C SER A 452 -4.19 -0.84 -27.78
N GLU A 453 -5.28 -0.21 -27.37
CA GLU A 453 -5.32 0.72 -26.25
C GLU A 453 -5.12 -0.02 -24.92
N HIS A 454 -4.27 0.55 -24.07
CA HIS A 454 -4.01 0.13 -22.71
C HIS A 454 -3.97 1.36 -21.81
N TYR A 455 -4.21 1.18 -20.52
CA TYR A 455 -4.15 2.26 -19.54
C TYR A 455 -3.42 1.79 -18.28
N LYS A 456 -2.78 2.74 -17.60
CA LYS A 456 -2.22 2.54 -16.27
C LYS A 456 -2.70 3.70 -15.39
N ILE A 457 -3.26 3.35 -14.25
CA ILE A 457 -3.64 4.31 -13.22
C ILE A 457 -2.54 4.22 -12.17
N THR A 458 -1.97 5.37 -11.84
CA THR A 458 -0.91 5.47 -10.84
C THR A 458 -1.32 6.42 -9.74
N ASN A 459 -1.06 6.04 -8.49
CA ASN A 459 -1.24 6.90 -7.34
C ASN A 459 0.10 7.56 -6.98
N PRO A 460 0.26 8.89 -7.11
CA PRO A 460 1.50 9.58 -6.76
C PRO A 460 1.83 9.54 -5.26
N ASP A 461 0.81 9.39 -4.40
CA ASP A 461 0.97 9.45 -2.95
C ASP A 461 1.45 8.11 -2.36
N ASP A 462 1.29 7.03 -3.12
CA ASP A 462 1.74 5.68 -2.75
C ASP A 462 2.50 5.10 -3.92
N PRO A 463 3.78 5.51 -4.13
CA PRO A 463 4.60 5.06 -5.25
C PRO A 463 4.74 3.54 -5.28
N ASP A 464 4.68 2.89 -4.12
CA ASP A 464 4.81 1.45 -3.97
C ASP A 464 3.51 0.69 -4.19
N SER A 465 2.36 1.35 -4.37
CA SER A 465 1.05 0.69 -4.59
C SER A 465 1.13 -0.41 -5.67
N PRO A 466 0.46 -1.57 -5.49
CA PRO A 466 0.46 -2.65 -6.49
C PRO A 466 0.01 -2.17 -7.87
N GLU A 467 -0.86 -1.16 -7.95
CA GLU A 467 -1.31 -0.58 -9.22
C GLU A 467 -0.18 0.14 -9.98
N ASN A 468 0.80 0.70 -9.26
CA ASN A 468 1.96 1.35 -9.84
C ASN A 468 2.98 0.34 -10.39
N SER A 469 3.04 -0.87 -9.84
CA SER A 469 3.95 -1.93 -10.30
C SER A 469 3.33 -2.79 -11.42
N GLU A 470 2.00 -2.92 -11.46
CA GLU A 470 1.31 -3.70 -12.49
C GLU A 470 1.56 -3.20 -13.92
N PRO A 471 1.61 -4.12 -14.92
CA PRO A 471 1.69 -3.75 -16.32
C PRO A 471 0.39 -3.04 -16.77
N PRO A 472 0.43 -2.21 -17.83
CA PRO A 472 -0.75 -1.51 -18.34
C PRO A 472 -1.91 -2.47 -18.66
N ARG A 473 -3.10 -2.17 -18.14
CA ARG A 473 -4.32 -2.96 -18.34
C ARG A 473 -4.87 -2.74 -19.75
N LYS A 474 -5.39 -3.79 -20.37
CA LYS A 474 -5.94 -3.74 -21.75
C LYS A 474 -7.31 -3.06 -21.79
N GLY A 475 -7.51 -2.20 -22.79
CA GLY A 475 -8.79 -1.58 -23.10
C GLY A 475 -8.78 -0.06 -22.95
N ALA A 476 -9.96 0.52 -23.15
CA ALA A 476 -10.18 1.94 -22.92
C ALA A 476 -10.18 2.27 -21.42
N VAL A 477 -9.96 3.55 -21.12
CA VAL A 477 -10.00 4.07 -19.76
C VAL A 477 -11.34 3.73 -19.10
N PRO A 478 -11.34 3.05 -17.94
CA PRO A 478 -12.56 2.72 -17.23
C PRO A 478 -13.24 4.00 -16.73
N GLN A 479 -14.56 3.95 -16.58
CA GLN A 479 -15.32 5.01 -15.94
C GLN A 479 -16.14 4.45 -14.79
N VAL A 480 -16.13 5.13 -13.65
CA VAL A 480 -17.04 4.83 -12.54
C VAL A 480 -18.43 5.28 -12.94
N LYS A 481 -19.39 4.36 -12.95
CA LYS A 481 -20.78 4.67 -13.27
C LYS A 481 -21.58 4.83 -11.99
N ILE A 482 -22.15 6.02 -11.81
CA ILE A 482 -23.04 6.38 -10.71
C ILE A 482 -24.44 6.54 -11.30
N ILE A 483 -25.37 5.67 -10.90
CA ILE A 483 -26.76 5.68 -11.37
C ILE A 483 -27.68 5.93 -10.18
N THR A 484 -28.50 6.97 -10.25
CA THR A 484 -29.59 7.17 -9.28
C THR A 484 -30.89 6.71 -9.90
N GLU A 485 -31.56 5.73 -9.29
CA GLU A 485 -32.80 5.15 -9.78
C GLU A 485 -33.80 4.85 -8.65
N THR A 486 -35.06 4.63 -9.02
CA THR A 486 -36.14 4.35 -8.06
C THR A 486 -36.28 2.83 -7.90
N LYS A 487 -36.01 2.29 -6.69
CA LYS A 487 -36.04 0.83 -6.44
C LYS A 487 -37.46 0.29 -6.35
N ILE A 488 -38.28 0.89 -5.46
CA ILE A 488 -39.69 0.52 -5.23
C ILE A 488 -40.44 1.78 -4.77
N GLY A 489 -41.57 2.11 -5.42
CA GLY A 489 -42.41 3.25 -5.04
C GLY A 489 -41.68 4.59 -5.18
N ARG A 490 -41.56 5.36 -4.09
CA ARG A 490 -40.80 6.63 -4.03
C ARG A 490 -39.36 6.47 -3.51
N LYS A 491 -38.89 5.24 -3.26
CA LYS A 491 -37.56 5.00 -2.68
C LYS A 491 -36.48 5.11 -3.76
N LEU A 492 -35.65 6.12 -3.66
CA LEU A 492 -34.46 6.32 -4.51
C LEU A 492 -33.27 5.54 -3.95
N ILE A 493 -32.46 5.01 -4.86
CA ILE A 493 -31.18 4.37 -4.57
C ILE A 493 -30.11 4.96 -5.49
N THR A 494 -28.88 5.01 -5.00
CA THR A 494 -27.70 5.38 -5.79
C THR A 494 -26.80 4.16 -5.90
N ARG A 495 -26.50 3.73 -7.13
CA ARG A 495 -25.65 2.58 -7.45
C ARG A 495 -24.33 3.08 -7.99
N VAL A 496 -23.22 2.54 -7.47
CA VAL A 496 -21.86 2.86 -7.89
C VAL A 496 -21.22 1.58 -8.40
N SER A 497 -20.66 1.62 -9.60
CA SER A 497 -20.07 0.45 -10.26
C SER A 497 -18.78 0.78 -10.98
N ASN A 498 -17.95 -0.24 -11.24
CA ASN A 498 -16.68 -0.14 -11.95
C ASN A 498 -15.62 0.73 -11.22
N PHE A 499 -15.72 0.84 -9.89
CA PHE A 499 -14.76 1.54 -9.03
C PHE A 499 -13.52 0.69 -8.71
N GLU A 500 -13.63 -0.64 -8.77
CA GLU A 500 -12.49 -1.58 -8.60
C GLU A 500 -11.39 -1.38 -9.64
N ALA A 501 -11.74 -0.84 -10.82
CA ALA A 501 -10.78 -0.52 -11.86
C ALA A 501 -9.78 0.59 -11.47
N PHE A 502 -10.08 1.34 -10.40
CA PHE A 502 -9.25 2.39 -9.80
C PHE A 502 -8.65 1.97 -8.45
N GLY A 503 -8.63 0.68 -8.14
CA GLY A 503 -8.03 0.16 -6.90
C GLY A 503 -8.86 0.37 -5.65
N ILE A 504 -10.11 0.80 -5.78
CA ILE A 504 -11.00 1.06 -4.65
C ILE A 504 -11.63 -0.25 -4.19
N ASP A 505 -11.45 -0.57 -2.91
CA ASP A 505 -12.04 -1.75 -2.29
C ASP A 505 -13.57 -1.61 -2.08
N PRO A 506 -14.39 -2.63 -2.45
CA PRO A 506 -15.84 -2.59 -2.27
C PRO A 506 -16.32 -2.45 -0.82
N GLU A 507 -15.65 -3.09 0.14
CA GLU A 507 -16.04 -3.06 1.54
C GLU A 507 -15.73 -1.70 2.17
N GLN A 508 -14.56 -1.14 1.83
CA GLN A 508 -14.15 0.20 2.26
C GLN A 508 -15.10 1.26 1.70
N LEU A 509 -15.40 1.20 0.40
CA LEU A 509 -16.32 2.13 -0.24
C LEU A 509 -17.73 2.02 0.36
N SER A 510 -18.22 0.79 0.58
CA SER A 510 -19.54 0.55 1.18
C SER A 510 -19.66 1.10 2.60
N SER A 511 -18.64 0.87 3.43
CA SER A 511 -18.59 1.34 4.82
C SER A 511 -18.55 2.87 4.89
N GLU A 512 -17.77 3.49 4.03
CA GLU A 512 -17.65 4.95 3.99
C GLU A 512 -18.91 5.64 3.45
N LEU A 513 -19.53 5.07 2.41
CA LEU A 513 -20.80 5.56 1.90
C LEU A 513 -21.92 5.42 2.92
N LYS A 514 -21.91 4.36 3.73
CA LYS A 514 -22.88 4.17 4.84
C LYS A 514 -22.81 5.33 5.83
N VAL A 515 -21.60 5.72 6.23
CA VAL A 515 -21.36 6.79 7.20
C VAL A 515 -21.66 8.16 6.59
N ARG A 516 -21.15 8.44 5.38
CA ARG A 516 -21.30 9.76 4.74
C ARG A 516 -22.71 10.08 4.28
N CYS A 517 -23.45 9.07 3.84
CA CYS A 517 -24.81 9.24 3.34
C CYS A 517 -25.86 9.05 4.44
N SER A 518 -25.46 8.66 5.67
CA SER A 518 -26.37 8.25 6.75
C SER A 518 -27.43 7.26 6.27
N GLY A 519 -27.05 6.35 5.37
CA GLY A 519 -27.95 5.48 4.63
C GLY A 519 -27.45 4.04 4.62
N SER A 520 -28.36 3.08 4.44
CA SER A 520 -27.97 1.67 4.30
C SER A 520 -27.22 1.45 2.98
N SER A 521 -26.05 0.83 3.05
CA SER A 521 -25.25 0.40 1.91
C SER A 521 -25.25 -1.13 1.79
N THR A 522 -25.32 -1.64 0.57
CA THR A 522 -25.23 -3.06 0.26
C THR A 522 -24.31 -3.29 -0.93
N ILE A 523 -23.50 -4.34 -0.85
CA ILE A 523 -22.62 -4.78 -1.92
C ILE A 523 -23.35 -5.89 -2.70
N GLY A 524 -23.35 -5.79 -4.02
CA GLY A 524 -23.98 -6.76 -4.91
C GLY A 524 -23.23 -6.89 -6.23
N GLN A 525 -23.70 -7.78 -7.10
CA GLN A 525 -23.20 -7.87 -8.48
C GLN A 525 -24.00 -6.94 -9.39
N ASN A 526 -23.32 -6.35 -10.37
CA ASN A 526 -23.96 -5.45 -11.31
C ASN A 526 -24.94 -6.21 -12.23
N VAL A 527 -26.17 -5.70 -12.32
CA VAL A 527 -27.26 -6.30 -13.12
C VAL A 527 -26.93 -6.37 -14.61
N GLN A 528 -26.18 -5.40 -15.15
CA GLN A 528 -25.81 -5.37 -16.57
C GLN A 528 -24.55 -6.19 -16.86
N ASN A 529 -23.66 -6.35 -15.87
CA ASN A 529 -22.43 -7.10 -16.03
C ASN A 529 -22.09 -7.85 -14.72
N PRO A 530 -22.43 -9.14 -14.62
CA PRO A 530 -22.24 -9.93 -13.40
C PRO A 530 -20.79 -10.03 -12.91
N LYS A 531 -19.82 -9.69 -13.76
CA LYS A 531 -18.39 -9.65 -13.41
C LYS A 531 -17.98 -8.43 -12.58
N LEU A 532 -18.81 -7.40 -12.54
CA LEU A 532 -18.52 -6.16 -11.81
C LEU A 532 -19.26 -6.15 -10.48
N VAL A 533 -18.56 -5.75 -9.43
CA VAL A 533 -19.18 -5.46 -8.14
C VAL A 533 -19.83 -4.08 -8.17
N GLU A 534 -20.98 -3.96 -7.51
CA GLU A 534 -21.68 -2.71 -7.30
C GLU A 534 -21.95 -2.45 -5.83
N VAL A 535 -21.82 -1.18 -5.43
CA VAL A 535 -22.22 -0.70 -4.11
C VAL A 535 -23.47 0.15 -4.27
N THR A 536 -24.53 -0.24 -3.58
CA THR A 536 -25.81 0.48 -3.63
C THR A 536 -26.10 1.13 -2.28
N VAL A 537 -26.46 2.41 -2.30
CA VAL A 537 -26.79 3.21 -1.11
C VAL A 537 -28.22 3.69 -1.22
N GLN A 538 -28.97 3.63 -0.12
CA GLN A 538 -30.32 4.17 -0.05
C GLN A 538 -30.28 5.71 -0.07
N GLY A 539 -31.02 6.33 -1.00
CA GLY A 539 -31.16 7.78 -1.15
C GLY A 539 -30.50 8.37 -2.40
N PRO A 540 -30.83 9.63 -2.78
CA PRO A 540 -30.26 10.33 -3.93
C PRO A 540 -28.91 10.99 -3.58
N HIS A 541 -27.88 10.19 -3.30
CA HIS A 541 -26.60 10.67 -2.79
C HIS A 541 -25.52 10.85 -3.86
N SER A 542 -25.89 11.00 -5.14
CA SER A 542 -24.93 11.08 -6.25
C SER A 542 -23.85 12.16 -6.06
N LYS A 543 -24.22 13.35 -5.58
CA LYS A 543 -23.27 14.43 -5.31
C LYS A 543 -22.26 14.06 -4.22
N ILE A 544 -22.70 13.39 -3.16
CA ILE A 544 -21.85 12.96 -2.04
C ILE A 544 -20.87 11.89 -2.52
N VAL A 545 -21.34 10.95 -3.34
CA VAL A 545 -20.50 9.92 -3.95
C VAL A 545 -19.43 10.55 -4.85
N ILE A 546 -19.80 11.49 -5.72
CA ILE A 546 -18.85 12.18 -6.62
C ILE A 546 -17.79 12.93 -5.79
N ASP A 547 -18.22 13.63 -4.73
CA ASP A 547 -17.31 14.36 -3.84
C ASP A 547 -16.35 13.43 -3.11
N LEU A 548 -16.84 12.28 -2.65
CA LEU A 548 -16.02 11.25 -2.01
C LEU A 548 -14.96 10.71 -2.96
N LEU A 549 -15.36 10.31 -4.17
CA LEU A 549 -14.43 9.76 -5.19
C LEU A 549 -13.38 10.79 -5.60
N THR A 550 -13.76 12.07 -5.72
CA THR A 550 -12.85 13.12 -6.15
C THR A 550 -11.88 13.55 -5.04
N LYS A 551 -12.39 13.77 -3.81
CA LYS A 551 -11.57 14.33 -2.72
C LYS A 551 -10.71 13.29 -2.01
N LYS A 552 -11.27 12.09 -1.76
CA LYS A 552 -10.58 11.06 -0.97
C LYS A 552 -9.78 10.12 -1.86
N TYR A 553 -10.38 9.68 -2.96
CA TYR A 553 -9.75 8.71 -3.86
C TYR A 553 -9.01 9.37 -5.03
N GLY A 554 -9.07 10.71 -5.16
CA GLY A 554 -8.30 11.42 -6.17
C GLY A 554 -8.79 11.23 -7.60
N LEU A 555 -10.00 10.72 -7.83
CA LEU A 555 -10.50 10.49 -9.18
C LEU A 555 -10.76 11.81 -9.91
N HIS A 556 -10.33 11.89 -11.17
CA HIS A 556 -10.69 13.02 -12.02
C HIS A 556 -12.17 12.93 -12.43
N THR A 557 -12.85 14.08 -12.50
CA THR A 557 -14.30 14.15 -12.81
C THR A 557 -14.65 13.56 -14.18
N THR A 558 -13.71 13.56 -15.14
CA THR A 558 -13.90 12.94 -16.47
C THR A 558 -14.04 11.42 -16.44
N TRP A 559 -13.63 10.78 -15.36
CA TRP A 559 -13.73 9.33 -15.19
C TRP A 559 -15.00 8.92 -14.45
N ILE A 560 -15.84 9.88 -14.09
CA ILE A 560 -17.09 9.63 -13.38
C ILE A 560 -18.25 9.92 -14.34
N SER A 561 -19.03 8.88 -14.65
CA SER A 561 -20.27 9.00 -15.42
C SER A 561 -21.45 8.99 -14.45
N PHE A 562 -22.25 10.05 -14.46
CA PHE A 562 -23.45 10.17 -13.65
C PHE A 562 -24.73 10.12 -14.50
N GLU A 563 -25.66 9.25 -14.15
CA GLU A 563 -26.98 9.14 -14.79
C GLU A 563 -28.09 9.18 -13.73
N ASP A 564 -29.02 10.13 -13.84
CA ASP A 564 -30.22 10.21 -12.99
C ASP A 564 -31.44 9.66 -13.74
N LYS A 565 -31.82 8.42 -13.43
CA LYS A 565 -33.01 7.76 -14.00
C LYS A 565 -34.28 8.05 -13.20
N SER A 566 -34.17 8.76 -12.07
CA SER A 566 -35.33 9.12 -11.25
C SER A 566 -36.16 10.26 -11.86
N LYS A 567 -35.51 11.10 -12.67
CA LYS A 567 -36.15 12.16 -13.44
C LYS A 567 -36.40 11.62 -14.84
N GLY A 568 -37.67 11.41 -15.19
CA GLY A 568 -38.04 10.89 -16.52
C GLY A 568 -37.31 11.66 -17.63
N LYS A 569 -36.87 10.96 -18.68
CA LYS A 569 -36.20 11.58 -19.83
C LYS A 569 -37.06 12.75 -20.31
N LYS A 570 -36.59 13.99 -20.12
CA LYS A 570 -37.15 15.14 -20.83
C LYS A 570 -36.94 14.84 -22.32
N LYS A 571 -38.02 14.46 -23.01
CA LYS A 571 -38.04 14.36 -24.48
C LYS A 571 -37.55 15.71 -24.98
N LYS A 572 -36.44 15.67 -25.73
CA LYS A 572 -35.93 16.81 -26.49
C LYS A 572 -36.80 16.99 -27.73
#